data_AF-A0A149TNJ3-F1
#
_entry.id   AF-A0A149TNJ3-F1
#
_cell.length_a   1.000
_cell.length_b   1.000
_cell.length_c   1.000
_cell.angle_alpha   90.00
_cell.angle_beta   90.00
_cell.angle_gamma   90.00
#
_symmetry.space_group_name_H-M   'P 1'
#
loop_
_entity.id
_entity.type
_entity.pdbx_description
1 polymer ?
#
loop_
_entity_poly.entity_id
_entity_poly.type
_entity_poly.pdbx_seq_one_letter_code
_entity_poly.pdbx_strand_id
1 'polypeptide(L)'
;MTTGGSLSLGKTWNQAQTDQITEQLKSDIASFNKVLSTDGITIGGGNGGLLGTVRDDKNNKDKSLQSVSLTDLLKQATYSTSDATFQQALQQGLPSDATSVSDYATAIANLKTMADTVDQLGVAVSKFNSDGTVTVGSFTKATGDLKTALDTALDGKSLSTSDLQTQISTITTFVDTTMPGLLKATVSGQQSWVDQMATLKQTYEAAASQASQYGLDGTQLNAKYQSLYDQGFASQLDTLRQSDLSVQARYQTATGDDEGAALTNFDISADQQRQQLADNWKNFLGDAYTSQQEYISQSADLEKTLSAERLKIQQQYNDQALQSAESVMSSLETYGAGLATSDASPLSAADQYKVANDNFTTDLTAAQGGSFTALQALQGDMQTLLAQSKTFNGSGTAYANDYDRVLQAMRSLGNISTDSLTASAMKELMKSSTDTLKATMDQMVDLTGKVLSEIRMQSMKSTTGKAA
;
A
#
# COMPACT_ATOMS: atom_id res chain seq x y z
N MET A 1 -25.73 -30.45 65.02
CA MET A 1 -24.80 -30.31 63.88
C MET A 1 -25.47 -30.99 62.69
N THR A 2 -25.80 -30.24 61.65
CA THR A 2 -26.30 -30.77 60.38
C THR A 2 -25.16 -31.46 59.65
N THR A 3 -25.10 -32.78 59.76
CA THR A 3 -24.21 -33.60 58.95
C THR A 3 -24.88 -33.90 57.61
N GLY A 4 -24.50 -33.17 56.56
CA GLY A 4 -24.58 -33.68 55.17
C GLY A 4 -25.56 -33.03 54.19
N GLY A 5 -25.79 -31.72 54.22
CA GLY A 5 -26.44 -31.00 53.09
C GLY A 5 -27.86 -31.44 52.71
N SER A 6 -28.52 -32.23 53.56
CA SER A 6 -29.85 -32.79 53.29
C SER A 6 -30.94 -32.04 54.07
N LEU A 7 -32.03 -31.72 53.36
CA LEU A 7 -33.31 -31.32 53.90
C LEU A 7 -33.71 -32.27 55.02
N SER A 8 -33.75 -31.71 56.23
CA SER A 8 -34.13 -32.41 57.44
C SER A 8 -35.33 -31.69 58.06
N LEU A 9 -36.42 -32.43 58.26
CA LEU A 9 -37.63 -31.92 58.93
C LEU A 9 -37.50 -32.08 60.44
N GLY A 10 -38.05 -31.14 61.20
CA GLY A 10 -38.05 -31.20 62.65
C GLY A 10 -39.03 -32.24 63.20
N LYS A 11 -40.26 -32.28 62.66
CA LYS A 11 -41.30 -33.31 62.94
C LYS A 11 -42.28 -33.39 61.76
N THR A 12 -43.04 -34.47 61.66
CA THR A 12 -44.26 -34.56 60.83
C THR A 12 -45.46 -34.82 61.75
N TRP A 13 -46.58 -34.12 61.53
CA TRP A 13 -47.78 -34.29 62.36
C TRP A 13 -49.04 -34.41 61.48
N ASN A 14 -49.67 -35.58 61.52
CA ASN A 14 -50.94 -35.87 60.86
C ASN A 14 -51.94 -36.38 61.90
N GLN A 15 -53.05 -35.67 62.09
CA GLN A 15 -54.09 -36.07 63.05
C GLN A 15 -54.96 -37.25 62.56
N ALA A 16 -55.06 -37.47 61.25
CA ALA A 16 -55.93 -38.50 60.67
C ALA A 16 -55.34 -39.93 60.70
N GLN A 17 -54.07 -40.11 61.09
CA GLN A 17 -53.34 -41.39 61.02
C GLN A 17 -53.54 -42.15 59.68
N THR A 18 -53.60 -41.43 58.56
CA THR A 18 -53.58 -42.04 57.24
C THR A 18 -52.14 -42.05 56.73
N ASP A 19 -51.56 -43.24 56.56
CA ASP A 19 -50.16 -43.49 56.16
C ASP A 19 -49.76 -42.87 54.79
N GLN A 20 -50.70 -42.26 54.05
CA GLN A 20 -50.48 -41.65 52.74
C GLN A 20 -49.79 -40.28 52.76
N ILE A 21 -49.82 -39.53 53.88
CA ILE A 21 -49.01 -38.30 54.02
C ILE A 21 -47.51 -38.64 54.03
N THR A 22 -47.14 -39.90 54.23
CA THR A 22 -45.76 -40.33 54.42
C THR A 22 -45.00 -40.64 53.13
N GLU A 23 -45.60 -41.31 52.14
CA GLU A 23 -44.85 -41.78 50.96
C GLU A 23 -44.62 -40.68 49.91
N GLN A 24 -45.62 -39.85 49.61
CA GLN A 24 -45.43 -38.71 48.71
C GLN A 24 -44.46 -37.69 49.32
N LEU A 25 -44.61 -37.39 50.61
CA LEU A 25 -43.70 -36.49 51.32
C LEU A 25 -42.28 -37.04 51.37
N LYS A 26 -42.08 -38.35 51.64
CA LYS A 26 -40.75 -38.99 51.57
C LYS A 26 -40.17 -38.91 50.16
N SER A 27 -40.98 -39.13 49.13
CA SER A 27 -40.57 -39.05 47.73
C SER A 27 -40.16 -37.62 47.35
N ASP A 28 -40.95 -36.63 47.74
CA ASP A 28 -40.67 -35.20 47.53
C ASP A 28 -39.38 -34.78 48.25
N ILE A 29 -39.22 -35.17 49.52
CA ILE A 29 -38.00 -34.92 50.30
C ILE A 29 -36.79 -35.57 49.65
N ALA A 30 -36.88 -36.85 49.24
CA ALA A 30 -35.79 -37.57 48.62
C ALA A 30 -35.39 -36.93 47.27
N SER A 31 -36.39 -36.56 46.46
CA SER A 31 -36.20 -35.93 45.15
C SER A 31 -35.59 -34.53 45.30
N PHE A 32 -36.06 -33.75 46.26
CA PHE A 32 -35.51 -32.42 46.55
C PHE A 32 -34.08 -32.51 47.11
N ASN A 33 -33.82 -33.46 48.02
CA ASN A 33 -32.48 -33.72 48.54
C ASN A 33 -31.48 -34.09 47.46
N LYS A 34 -31.92 -34.81 46.43
CA LYS A 34 -31.08 -35.10 45.28
C LYS A 34 -30.60 -33.81 44.61
N VAL A 35 -31.51 -32.87 44.33
CA VAL A 35 -31.17 -31.55 43.74
C VAL A 35 -30.18 -30.80 44.62
N LEU A 36 -30.48 -30.67 45.93
CA LEU A 36 -29.58 -29.98 46.86
C LEU A 36 -28.18 -30.61 46.90
N SER A 37 -28.10 -31.94 46.94
CA SER A 37 -26.84 -32.66 46.99
C SER A 37 -26.01 -32.55 45.70
N THR A 38 -26.68 -32.56 44.54
CA THR A 38 -26.02 -32.43 43.22
C THR A 38 -25.33 -31.08 43.10
N ASP A 39 -25.96 -30.01 43.59
CA ASP A 39 -25.47 -28.65 43.44
C ASP A 39 -24.77 -28.10 44.70
N GLY A 40 -24.49 -28.97 45.68
CA GLY A 40 -23.76 -28.61 46.90
C GLY A 40 -24.50 -27.61 47.80
N ILE A 41 -25.83 -27.59 47.74
CA ILE A 41 -26.67 -26.65 48.47
C ILE A 41 -26.97 -27.19 49.86
N THR A 42 -26.72 -26.36 50.86
CA THR A 42 -27.22 -26.57 52.22
C THR A 42 -28.50 -25.76 52.41
N ILE A 43 -29.52 -26.41 52.97
CA ILE A 43 -30.78 -25.78 53.33
C ILE A 43 -30.91 -25.69 54.85
N GLY A 44 -31.40 -24.56 55.36
CA GLY A 44 -31.62 -24.34 56.78
C GLY A 44 -32.94 -23.64 57.08
N GLY A 45 -33.54 -23.99 58.22
CA GLY A 45 -34.59 -23.23 58.89
C GLY A 45 -34.14 -22.84 60.31
N GLY A 46 -34.83 -21.86 60.92
CA GLY A 46 -34.49 -21.36 62.25
C GLY A 46 -34.39 -22.46 63.32
N ASN A 47 -33.40 -22.32 64.21
CA ASN A 47 -33.05 -23.18 65.35
C ASN A 47 -32.60 -24.63 64.99
N GLY A 48 -31.33 -24.75 64.59
CA GLY A 48 -30.61 -26.04 64.55
C GLY A 48 -30.49 -26.71 63.17
N GLY A 49 -30.87 -26.04 62.09
CA GLY A 49 -30.75 -26.56 60.72
C GLY A 49 -31.91 -27.44 60.27
N LEU A 50 -33.04 -27.39 60.98
CA LEU A 50 -34.29 -28.07 60.63
C LEU A 50 -35.25 -27.07 59.99
N LEU A 51 -35.96 -27.48 58.93
CA LEU A 51 -36.88 -26.59 58.20
C LEU A 51 -38.19 -26.29 58.95
N GLY A 52 -38.58 -27.13 59.90
CA GLY A 52 -39.82 -26.99 60.66
C GLY A 52 -40.65 -28.27 60.69
N THR A 53 -41.95 -28.12 60.93
CA THR A 53 -42.89 -29.25 61.05
C THR A 53 -43.95 -29.18 59.96
N VAL A 54 -44.01 -30.19 59.10
CA VAL A 54 -45.15 -30.39 58.18
C VAL A 54 -46.35 -30.84 59.01
N ARG A 55 -47.49 -30.18 58.84
CA ARG A 55 -48.64 -30.34 59.73
C ARG A 55 -49.96 -30.37 58.95
N ASP A 56 -50.83 -31.30 59.32
CA ASP A 56 -52.27 -31.29 59.00
C ASP A 56 -53.05 -31.64 60.28
N ASP A 57 -53.58 -30.60 60.93
CA ASP A 57 -54.23 -30.64 62.25
C ASP A 57 -55.41 -29.67 62.28
N LYS A 58 -56.54 -30.09 61.72
CA LYS A 58 -57.78 -29.29 61.62
C LYS A 58 -58.31 -28.78 62.96
N ASN A 59 -57.89 -29.40 64.07
CA ASN A 59 -58.31 -29.04 65.42
C ASN A 59 -57.31 -28.11 66.14
N ASN A 60 -56.25 -27.66 65.46
CA ASN A 60 -55.30 -26.74 66.08
C ASN A 60 -55.98 -25.41 66.44
N LYS A 61 -55.71 -24.91 67.65
CA LYS A 61 -56.28 -23.65 68.15
C LYS A 61 -55.73 -22.44 67.41
N ASP A 62 -54.50 -22.54 66.89
CA ASP A 62 -53.93 -21.54 66.01
C ASP A 62 -54.21 -21.92 64.55
N LYS A 63 -55.04 -21.10 63.87
CA LYS A 63 -55.43 -21.32 62.48
C LYS A 63 -54.24 -21.36 61.53
N SER A 64 -53.18 -20.60 61.83
CA SER A 64 -51.96 -20.57 60.99
C SER A 64 -51.16 -21.86 61.07
N LEU A 65 -51.38 -22.66 62.10
CA LEU A 65 -50.76 -23.95 62.33
C LEU A 65 -51.75 -25.11 62.09
N GLN A 66 -52.92 -24.89 61.48
CA GLN A 66 -53.82 -25.98 61.14
C GLN A 66 -53.32 -26.78 59.94
N SER A 67 -52.67 -26.13 58.97
CA SER A 67 -52.04 -26.78 57.83
C SER A 67 -50.74 -26.05 57.46
N VAL A 68 -49.62 -26.78 57.44
CA VAL A 68 -48.31 -26.30 57.02
C VAL A 68 -47.73 -27.33 56.06
N SER A 69 -47.66 -26.97 54.78
CA SER A 69 -47.12 -27.85 53.74
C SER A 69 -45.60 -27.80 53.67
N LEU A 70 -44.97 -28.77 52.98
CA LEU A 70 -43.53 -28.70 52.69
C LEU A 70 -43.20 -27.46 51.84
N THR A 71 -44.06 -27.08 50.90
CA THR A 71 -43.91 -25.85 50.10
C THR A 71 -43.86 -24.60 50.99
N ASP A 72 -44.69 -24.52 52.03
CA ASP A 72 -44.69 -23.38 52.97
C ASP A 72 -43.41 -23.30 53.81
N LEU A 73 -42.80 -24.45 54.12
CA LEU A 73 -41.50 -24.51 54.79
C LEU A 73 -40.36 -24.12 53.85
N LEU A 74 -40.40 -24.56 52.58
CA LEU A 74 -39.40 -24.19 51.57
C LEU A 74 -39.42 -22.68 51.27
N LYS A 75 -40.60 -22.05 51.27
CA LYS A 75 -40.76 -20.58 51.15
C LYS A 75 -40.00 -19.79 52.21
N GLN A 76 -39.83 -20.36 53.40
CA GLN A 76 -39.19 -19.73 54.55
C GLN A 76 -37.74 -20.19 54.75
N ALA A 77 -37.25 -21.08 53.87
CA ALA A 77 -35.94 -21.67 53.99
C ALA A 77 -34.83 -20.69 53.61
N THR A 78 -33.67 -20.88 54.24
CA THR A 78 -32.42 -20.26 53.79
C THR A 78 -31.62 -21.28 53.00
N TYR A 79 -31.14 -20.88 51.83
CA TYR A 79 -30.32 -21.71 50.93
C TYR A 79 -28.89 -21.17 50.90
N SER A 80 -27.91 -22.07 51.01
CA SER A 80 -26.50 -21.70 51.06
C SER A 80 -25.62 -22.62 50.23
N THR A 81 -24.65 -22.07 49.51
CA THR A 81 -23.65 -22.78 48.70
C THR A 81 -22.31 -22.05 48.75
N SER A 82 -21.21 -22.74 48.44
CA SER A 82 -19.87 -22.15 48.37
C SER A 82 -19.60 -21.38 47.08
N ASP A 83 -20.41 -21.59 46.04
CA ASP A 83 -20.33 -20.88 44.78
C ASP A 83 -20.96 -19.49 44.93
N ALA A 84 -20.17 -18.43 44.74
CA ALA A 84 -20.62 -17.07 44.99
C ALA A 84 -21.72 -16.60 44.02
N THR A 85 -21.58 -16.92 42.72
CA THR A 85 -22.53 -16.54 41.69
C THR A 85 -23.84 -17.31 41.88
N PHE A 86 -23.76 -18.61 42.15
CA PHE A 86 -24.95 -19.41 42.43
C PHE A 86 -25.61 -19.04 43.77
N GLN A 87 -24.82 -18.67 44.79
CA GLN A 87 -25.36 -18.14 46.05
C GLN A 87 -26.18 -16.87 45.83
N GLN A 88 -25.68 -15.97 44.99
CA GLN A 88 -26.41 -14.77 44.59
C GLN A 88 -27.70 -15.14 43.84
N ALA A 89 -27.63 -16.09 42.91
CA ALA A 89 -28.80 -16.57 42.16
C ALA A 89 -29.89 -17.13 43.09
N LEU A 90 -29.52 -17.96 44.06
CA LEU A 90 -30.45 -18.52 45.06
C LEU A 90 -31.11 -17.43 45.92
N GLN A 91 -30.37 -16.38 46.29
CA GLN A 91 -30.91 -15.30 47.13
C GLN A 91 -31.87 -14.37 46.38
N GLN A 92 -31.69 -14.22 45.06
CA GLN A 92 -32.38 -13.19 44.27
C GLN A 92 -33.44 -13.76 43.33
N GLY A 93 -33.23 -14.97 42.82
CA GLY A 93 -34.01 -15.54 41.72
C GLY A 93 -34.99 -16.63 42.10
N LEU A 94 -35.06 -17.06 43.37
CA LEU A 94 -36.07 -18.03 43.79
C LEU A 94 -37.49 -17.44 43.69
N PRO A 95 -38.44 -18.13 43.04
CA PRO A 95 -39.81 -17.64 42.86
C PRO A 95 -40.57 -17.59 44.18
N SER A 96 -41.25 -16.47 44.44
CA SER A 96 -42.14 -16.30 45.60
C SER A 96 -43.48 -17.03 45.44
N ASP A 97 -43.87 -17.33 44.21
CA ASP A 97 -45.15 -17.89 43.81
C ASP A 97 -45.11 -19.40 43.54
N ALA A 98 -43.97 -20.08 43.75
CA ALA A 98 -43.87 -21.53 43.63
C ALA A 98 -44.96 -22.23 44.47
N THR A 99 -45.62 -23.20 43.83
CA THR A 99 -46.80 -23.90 44.38
C THR A 99 -46.50 -25.34 44.77
N SER A 100 -45.43 -25.92 44.24
CA SER A 100 -45.03 -27.31 44.49
C SER A 100 -43.55 -27.45 44.85
N VAL A 101 -43.19 -28.60 45.44
CA VAL A 101 -41.78 -28.96 45.70
C VAL A 101 -40.99 -29.12 44.38
N SER A 102 -41.67 -29.61 43.33
CA SER A 102 -41.08 -29.72 42.00
C SER A 102 -40.76 -28.36 41.40
N ASP A 103 -41.62 -27.35 41.63
CA ASP A 103 -41.39 -25.98 41.14
C ASP A 103 -40.09 -25.42 41.75
N TYR A 104 -39.88 -25.63 43.06
CA TYR A 104 -38.64 -25.25 43.74
C TYR A 104 -37.42 -26.01 43.20
N ALA A 105 -37.54 -27.33 43.01
CA ALA A 105 -36.46 -28.14 42.46
C ALA A 105 -36.03 -27.66 41.07
N THR A 106 -37.01 -27.39 40.19
CA THR A 106 -36.77 -26.85 38.84
C THR A 106 -36.19 -25.44 38.90
N ALA A 107 -36.70 -24.57 39.77
CA ALA A 107 -36.17 -23.21 39.92
C ALA A 107 -34.70 -23.22 40.35
N ILE A 108 -34.32 -24.06 41.32
CA ILE A 108 -32.93 -24.21 41.77
C ILE A 108 -32.02 -24.68 40.63
N ALA A 109 -32.42 -25.71 39.88
CA ALA A 109 -31.64 -26.22 38.76
C ALA A 109 -31.49 -25.19 37.62
N ASN A 110 -32.54 -24.41 37.36
CA ASN A 110 -32.49 -23.31 36.38
C ASN A 110 -31.54 -22.20 36.85
N LEU A 111 -31.62 -21.79 38.12
CA LEU A 111 -30.71 -20.80 38.69
C LEU A 111 -29.25 -21.25 38.64
N LYS A 112 -28.99 -22.55 38.86
CA LYS A 112 -27.65 -23.13 38.71
C LYS A 112 -27.15 -23.01 37.28
N THR A 113 -27.98 -23.41 36.31
CA THR A 113 -27.66 -23.30 34.89
C THR A 113 -27.39 -21.85 34.49
N MET A 114 -28.19 -20.91 35.00
CA MET A 114 -28.00 -19.49 34.75
C MET A 114 -26.69 -18.98 35.35
N ALA A 115 -26.39 -19.32 36.61
CA ALA A 115 -25.15 -18.96 37.29
C ALA A 115 -23.91 -19.47 36.54
N ASP A 116 -23.90 -20.75 36.15
CA ASP A 116 -22.82 -21.35 35.38
C ASP A 116 -22.61 -20.66 34.03
N THR A 117 -23.72 -20.32 33.37
CA THR A 117 -23.66 -19.65 32.06
C THR A 117 -23.06 -18.25 32.20
N VAL A 118 -23.46 -17.45 33.19
CA VAL A 118 -22.91 -16.10 33.35
C VAL A 118 -21.44 -16.12 33.79
N ASP A 119 -21.03 -17.09 34.62
CA ASP A 119 -19.62 -17.29 34.98
C ASP A 119 -18.77 -17.71 33.79
N GLN A 120 -19.28 -18.61 32.95
CA GLN A 120 -18.63 -19.01 31.71
C GLN A 120 -18.43 -17.80 30.79
N LEU A 121 -19.48 -16.99 30.59
CA LEU A 121 -19.46 -15.76 29.80
C LEU A 121 -18.61 -14.65 30.45
N GLY A 122 -18.23 -14.77 31.72
CA GLY A 122 -17.47 -13.75 32.44
C GLY A 122 -18.30 -12.50 32.72
N VAL A 123 -19.57 -12.69 33.05
CA VAL A 123 -20.54 -11.62 33.33
C VAL A 123 -20.83 -11.61 34.82
N ALA A 124 -20.51 -10.51 35.49
CA ALA A 124 -21.06 -10.22 36.81
C ALA A 124 -22.45 -9.63 36.62
N VAL A 125 -23.45 -10.25 37.25
CA VAL A 125 -24.84 -9.81 37.17
C VAL A 125 -25.19 -8.94 38.38
N SER A 126 -25.96 -7.88 38.15
CA SER A 126 -26.52 -7.08 39.23
C SER A 126 -27.70 -7.79 39.89
N LYS A 127 -28.42 -8.63 39.14
CA LYS A 127 -29.57 -9.39 39.65
C LYS A 127 -29.86 -10.66 38.86
N PHE A 128 -30.16 -11.76 39.55
CA PHE A 128 -30.90 -12.90 38.98
C PHE A 128 -32.41 -12.67 39.17
N ASN A 129 -33.18 -12.69 38.09
CA ASN A 129 -34.63 -12.49 38.14
C ASN A 129 -35.37 -13.84 38.21
N SER A 130 -36.50 -13.87 38.90
CA SER A 130 -37.33 -15.06 39.05
C SER A 130 -38.05 -15.49 37.77
N ASP A 131 -38.03 -14.65 36.73
CA ASP A 131 -38.59 -14.94 35.40
C ASP A 131 -37.60 -15.69 34.47
N GLY A 132 -36.43 -16.09 34.98
CA GLY A 132 -35.41 -16.79 34.20
C GLY A 132 -34.47 -15.86 33.42
N THR A 133 -34.52 -14.55 33.67
CA THR A 133 -33.57 -13.58 33.11
C THR A 133 -32.51 -13.16 34.12
N VAL A 134 -31.41 -12.59 33.61
CA VAL A 134 -30.38 -11.93 34.43
C VAL A 134 -30.28 -10.46 34.04
N THR A 135 -30.08 -9.60 35.03
CA THR A 135 -29.75 -8.20 34.81
C THR A 135 -28.24 -8.05 34.81
N VAL A 136 -27.69 -7.68 33.66
CA VAL A 136 -26.24 -7.50 33.47
C VAL A 136 -25.74 -6.38 34.38
N GLY A 137 -24.54 -6.54 34.93
CA GLY A 137 -23.86 -5.51 35.73
C GLY A 137 -22.49 -5.14 35.17
N SER A 138 -21.61 -6.10 34.94
CA SER A 138 -20.30 -5.81 34.33
C SER A 138 -19.67 -7.03 33.69
N PHE A 139 -18.77 -6.80 32.74
CA PHE A 139 -17.97 -7.85 32.11
C PHE A 139 -16.59 -7.94 32.75
N THR A 140 -16.26 -9.10 33.32
CA THR A 140 -15.04 -9.31 34.11
C THR A 140 -13.87 -9.85 33.28
N LYS A 141 -14.15 -10.49 32.15
CA LYS A 141 -13.12 -11.05 31.25
C LYS A 141 -12.79 -10.16 30.04
N ALA A 142 -13.69 -9.25 29.66
CA ALA A 142 -13.49 -8.35 28.53
C ALA A 142 -12.57 -7.17 28.90
N THR A 143 -11.78 -6.70 27.94
CA THR A 143 -10.91 -5.52 28.09
C THR A 143 -10.99 -4.61 26.86
N GLY A 144 -10.45 -3.38 26.96
CA GLY A 144 -10.34 -2.45 25.84
C GLY A 144 -11.68 -2.13 25.16
N ASP A 145 -11.67 -2.09 23.83
CA ASP A 145 -12.85 -1.81 23.01
C ASP A 145 -13.95 -2.85 23.19
N LEU A 146 -13.59 -4.13 23.36
CA LEU A 146 -14.58 -5.17 23.60
C LEU A 146 -15.33 -4.93 24.91
N LYS A 147 -14.63 -4.52 25.97
CA LYS A 147 -15.29 -4.17 27.24
C LYS A 147 -16.21 -2.97 27.07
N THR A 148 -15.73 -1.91 26.40
CA THR A 148 -16.52 -0.70 26.15
C THR A 148 -17.80 -1.01 25.37
N ALA A 149 -17.69 -1.86 24.35
CA ALA A 149 -18.81 -2.31 23.54
C ALA A 149 -19.85 -3.11 24.34
N LEU A 150 -19.37 -4.07 25.13
CA LEU A 150 -20.24 -4.91 25.97
C LEU A 150 -20.92 -4.10 27.08
N ASP A 151 -20.18 -3.25 27.80
CA ASP A 151 -20.74 -2.37 28.83
C ASP A 151 -21.81 -1.44 28.22
N THR A 152 -21.49 -0.76 27.12
CA THR A 152 -22.42 0.18 26.46
C THR A 152 -23.68 -0.51 25.95
N ALA A 153 -23.52 -1.69 25.35
CA ALA A 153 -24.64 -2.37 24.71
C ALA A 153 -25.52 -3.13 25.71
N LEU A 154 -24.97 -3.64 26.82
CA LEU A 154 -25.63 -4.65 27.64
C LEU A 154 -25.78 -4.28 29.11
N ASP A 155 -25.02 -3.32 29.66
CA ASP A 155 -25.12 -2.96 31.08
C ASP A 155 -26.56 -2.55 31.45
N GLY A 156 -27.02 -3.04 32.60
CA GLY A 156 -28.36 -2.82 33.12
C GLY A 156 -29.50 -3.51 32.37
N LYS A 157 -29.26 -4.20 31.24
CA LYS A 157 -30.31 -4.93 30.52
C LYS A 157 -30.65 -6.25 31.21
N SER A 158 -31.94 -6.57 31.25
CA SER A 158 -32.43 -7.88 31.66
C SER A 158 -32.62 -8.78 30.44
N LEU A 159 -31.93 -9.92 30.40
CA LEU A 159 -31.88 -10.82 29.25
C LEU A 159 -31.92 -12.29 29.71
N SER A 160 -32.45 -13.18 28.87
CA SER A 160 -32.21 -14.62 29.06
C SER A 160 -30.70 -14.91 28.89
N THR A 161 -30.20 -15.98 29.52
CA THR A 161 -28.77 -16.33 29.38
C THR A 161 -28.41 -16.73 27.94
N SER A 162 -29.35 -17.29 27.17
CA SER A 162 -29.18 -17.55 25.74
C SER A 162 -29.07 -16.27 24.92
N ASP A 163 -29.94 -15.28 25.17
CA ASP A 163 -29.88 -14.00 24.44
C ASP A 163 -28.62 -13.22 24.79
N LEU A 164 -28.20 -13.27 26.06
CA LEU A 164 -26.95 -12.70 26.53
C LEU A 164 -25.75 -13.33 25.81
N GLN A 165 -25.71 -14.66 25.71
CA GLN A 165 -24.65 -15.37 24.98
C GLN A 165 -24.61 -14.96 23.50
N THR A 166 -25.77 -14.89 22.83
CA THR A 166 -25.86 -14.46 21.43
C THR A 166 -25.36 -13.03 21.26
N GLN A 167 -25.80 -12.09 22.10
CA GLN A 167 -25.40 -10.69 22.00
C GLN A 167 -23.90 -10.50 22.27
N ILE A 168 -23.35 -11.17 23.28
CA ILE A 168 -21.89 -11.16 23.53
C ILE A 168 -21.15 -11.66 22.29
N SER A 169 -21.55 -12.79 21.71
CA SER A 169 -20.92 -13.34 20.51
C SER A 169 -20.96 -12.39 19.31
N THR A 170 -22.11 -11.73 19.07
CA THR A 170 -22.26 -10.74 18.00
C THR A 170 -21.35 -9.54 18.21
N ILE A 171 -21.29 -8.99 19.42
CA ILE A 171 -20.45 -7.85 19.76
C ILE A 171 -18.96 -8.23 19.63
N THR A 172 -18.56 -9.38 20.18
CA THR A 172 -17.18 -9.89 20.06
C THR A 172 -16.77 -10.07 18.60
N THR A 173 -17.63 -10.66 17.76
CA THR A 173 -17.34 -10.83 16.32
C THR A 173 -17.12 -9.48 15.63
N PHE A 174 -17.97 -8.49 15.93
CA PHE A 174 -17.84 -7.17 15.34
C PHE A 174 -16.53 -6.48 15.76
N VAL A 175 -16.22 -6.48 17.06
CA VAL A 175 -15.04 -5.79 17.62
C VAL A 175 -13.74 -6.48 17.23
N ASP A 176 -13.66 -7.81 17.36
CA ASP A 176 -12.40 -8.53 17.18
C ASP A 176 -12.13 -8.92 15.72
N THR A 177 -13.17 -8.95 14.87
CA THR A 177 -13.06 -9.41 13.48
C THR A 177 -13.47 -8.35 12.47
N THR A 178 -14.70 -7.83 12.55
CA THR A 178 -15.22 -6.92 11.51
C THR A 178 -14.49 -5.59 11.47
N MET A 179 -14.32 -4.92 12.62
CA MET A 179 -13.61 -3.63 12.69
C MET A 179 -12.15 -3.74 12.23
N PRO A 180 -11.32 -4.67 12.78
CA PRO A 180 -9.95 -4.86 12.32
C PRO A 180 -9.86 -5.26 10.84
N GLY A 181 -10.80 -6.07 10.34
CA GLY A 181 -10.84 -6.49 8.94
C GLY A 181 -11.05 -5.30 8.00
N LEU A 182 -11.98 -4.40 8.33
CA LEU A 182 -12.20 -3.17 7.57
C LEU A 182 -10.98 -2.25 7.64
N LEU A 183 -10.40 -2.03 8.83
CA LEU A 183 -9.21 -1.19 8.99
C LEU A 183 -7.98 -1.71 8.21
N LYS A 184 -7.92 -3.02 7.95
CA LYS A 184 -6.86 -3.66 7.14
C LYS A 184 -7.18 -3.79 5.65
N ALA A 185 -8.38 -3.43 5.22
CA ALA A 185 -8.78 -3.60 3.83
C ALA A 185 -7.91 -2.76 2.87
N THR A 186 -7.68 -3.31 1.68
CA THR A 186 -6.96 -2.68 0.55
C THR A 186 -7.84 -2.77 -0.70
N VAL A 187 -7.74 -1.77 -1.59
CA VAL A 187 -8.47 -1.81 -2.88
C VAL A 187 -7.68 -2.67 -3.88
N SER A 188 -8.30 -3.69 -4.48
CA SER A 188 -7.72 -4.46 -5.59
C SER A 188 -8.75 -4.74 -6.70
N GLY A 189 -8.51 -4.18 -7.90
CA GLY A 189 -8.89 -4.74 -9.20
C GLY A 189 -10.36 -4.81 -9.67
N GLN A 190 -10.57 -4.33 -10.91
CA GLN A 190 -11.39 -4.88 -12.01
C GLN A 190 -12.95 -4.78 -12.04
N GLN A 191 -13.61 -3.92 -11.28
CA GLN A 191 -14.95 -3.40 -11.68
C GLN A 191 -14.93 -1.88 -11.81
N SER A 192 -16.01 -1.30 -12.33
CA SER A 192 -16.26 0.14 -12.29
C SER A 192 -15.92 0.67 -10.88
N TRP A 193 -14.83 1.43 -10.78
CA TRP A 193 -14.29 1.95 -9.53
C TRP A 193 -15.38 2.71 -8.74
N VAL A 194 -16.27 3.40 -9.44
CA VAL A 194 -17.39 4.15 -8.88
C VAL A 194 -18.37 3.23 -8.13
N ASP A 195 -18.74 2.08 -8.71
CA ASP A 195 -19.72 1.15 -8.11
C ASP A 195 -19.13 0.38 -6.93
N GLN A 196 -17.84 0.00 -7.03
CA GLN A 196 -17.10 -0.58 -5.92
C GLN A 196 -17.06 0.38 -4.73
N MET A 197 -16.82 1.66 -5.00
CA MET A 197 -16.67 2.67 -3.97
C MET A 197 -18.00 3.06 -3.30
N ALA A 198 -19.11 3.00 -4.03
CA ALA A 198 -20.46 3.18 -3.47
C ALA A 198 -20.83 2.03 -2.51
N THR A 199 -20.53 0.80 -2.90
CA THR A 199 -20.76 -0.39 -2.04
C THR A 199 -19.87 -0.36 -0.80
N LEU A 200 -18.60 0.01 -0.99
CA LEU A 200 -17.64 0.14 0.11
C LEU A 200 -18.10 1.24 1.09
N LYS A 201 -18.58 2.37 0.57
CA LYS A 201 -19.12 3.47 1.38
C LYS A 201 -20.23 2.98 2.32
N GLN A 202 -21.24 2.31 1.77
CA GLN A 202 -22.36 1.78 2.58
C GLN A 202 -21.87 0.81 3.67
N THR A 203 -20.89 -0.04 3.34
CA THR A 203 -20.32 -1.00 4.29
C THR A 203 -19.62 -0.28 5.46
N TYR A 204 -18.80 0.73 5.16
CA TYR A 204 -18.08 1.49 6.17
C TYR A 204 -19.00 2.41 6.99
N GLU A 205 -20.01 3.02 6.37
CA GLU A 205 -21.02 3.83 7.07
C GLU A 205 -21.87 2.98 8.03
N ALA A 206 -22.27 1.78 7.60
CA ALA A 206 -22.98 0.83 8.46
C ALA A 206 -22.11 0.37 9.63
N ALA A 207 -20.84 0.04 9.38
CA ALA A 207 -19.90 -0.35 10.42
C ALA A 207 -19.60 0.79 11.40
N ALA A 208 -19.40 2.02 10.91
CA ALA A 208 -19.18 3.20 11.76
C ALA A 208 -20.41 3.51 12.64
N SER A 209 -21.62 3.35 12.08
CA SER A 209 -22.86 3.47 12.84
C SER A 209 -22.99 2.39 13.91
N GLN A 210 -22.63 1.15 13.58
CA GLN A 210 -22.64 0.03 14.53
C GLN A 210 -21.60 0.21 15.65
N ALA A 211 -20.39 0.67 15.32
CA ALA A 211 -19.36 1.02 16.30
C ALA A 211 -19.86 2.10 17.27
N SER A 212 -20.51 3.14 16.75
CA SER A 212 -21.09 4.21 17.56
C SER A 212 -22.20 3.71 18.49
N GLN A 213 -23.05 2.77 18.03
CA GLN A 213 -24.06 2.11 18.89
C GLN A 213 -23.44 1.30 20.03
N TYR A 214 -22.21 0.82 19.85
CA TYR A 214 -21.43 0.14 20.88
C TYR A 214 -20.52 1.10 21.67
N GLY A 215 -20.65 2.42 21.50
CA GLY A 215 -19.83 3.39 22.23
C GLY A 215 -18.36 3.42 21.78
N LEU A 216 -18.05 2.85 20.62
CA LEU A 216 -16.72 2.86 20.02
C LEU A 216 -16.56 4.04 19.04
N ASP A 217 -15.30 4.42 18.79
CA ASP A 217 -14.96 5.46 17.84
C ASP A 217 -15.12 4.97 16.39
N GLY A 218 -16.24 5.32 15.76
CA GLY A 218 -16.50 5.04 14.35
C GLY A 218 -15.73 5.94 13.37
N THR A 219 -15.04 6.99 13.83
CA THR A 219 -14.38 7.96 12.92
C THR A 219 -13.20 7.35 12.18
N GLN A 220 -12.49 6.40 12.79
CA GLN A 220 -11.38 5.70 12.16
C GLN A 220 -11.83 4.86 10.95
N LEU A 221 -13.03 4.29 10.99
CA LEU A 221 -13.61 3.58 9.84
C LEU A 221 -13.89 4.55 8.68
N ASN A 222 -14.48 5.71 8.97
CA ASN A 222 -14.73 6.74 7.95
C ASN A 222 -13.42 7.28 7.35
N ALA A 223 -12.40 7.51 8.17
CA ALA A 223 -11.09 7.93 7.72
C ALA A 223 -10.42 6.87 6.84
N LYS A 224 -10.54 5.58 7.21
CA LYS A 224 -10.04 4.47 6.40
C LYS A 224 -10.75 4.41 5.03
N TYR A 225 -12.08 4.55 5.00
CA TYR A 225 -12.81 4.64 3.73
C TYR A 225 -12.30 5.79 2.86
N GLN A 226 -12.12 7.00 3.43
CA GLN A 226 -11.61 8.15 2.68
C GLN A 226 -10.21 7.87 2.11
N SER A 227 -9.33 7.24 2.90
CA SER A 227 -8.02 6.84 2.43
C SER A 227 -8.10 5.84 1.26
N LEU A 228 -9.02 4.87 1.31
CA LEU A 228 -9.22 3.93 0.20
C LEU A 228 -9.82 4.61 -1.04
N TYR A 229 -10.70 5.58 -0.85
CA TYR A 229 -11.25 6.43 -1.89
C TYR A 229 -10.14 7.20 -2.61
N ASP A 230 -9.34 7.96 -1.86
CA ASP A 230 -8.29 8.82 -2.40
C ASP A 230 -7.23 8.00 -3.15
N GLN A 231 -6.84 6.84 -2.61
CA GLN A 231 -5.90 5.94 -3.25
C GLN A 231 -6.44 5.36 -4.56
N GLY A 232 -7.69 4.90 -4.56
CA GLY A 232 -8.32 4.37 -5.77
C GLY A 232 -8.53 5.46 -6.84
N PHE A 233 -8.91 6.67 -6.42
CA PHE A 233 -9.07 7.82 -7.31
C PHE A 233 -7.74 8.22 -7.95
N ALA A 234 -6.67 8.31 -7.15
CA ALA A 234 -5.33 8.62 -7.65
C ALA A 234 -4.83 7.59 -8.67
N SER A 235 -5.03 6.29 -8.40
CA SER A 235 -4.67 5.21 -9.32
C SER A 235 -5.43 5.29 -10.66
N GLN A 236 -6.73 5.61 -10.60
CA GLN A 236 -7.54 5.80 -11.80
C GLN A 236 -7.10 7.04 -12.61
N LEU A 237 -6.79 8.15 -11.92
CA LEU A 237 -6.28 9.36 -12.55
C LEU A 237 -4.92 9.12 -13.22
N ASP A 238 -4.03 8.36 -12.58
CA ASP A 238 -2.76 7.97 -13.18
C ASP A 238 -2.93 7.12 -14.43
N THR A 239 -3.88 6.18 -14.44
CA THR A 239 -4.19 5.37 -15.63
C THR A 239 -4.65 6.23 -16.80
N LEU A 240 -5.53 7.21 -16.52
CA LEU A 240 -5.98 8.17 -17.54
C LEU A 240 -4.84 9.06 -18.03
N ARG A 241 -4.01 9.57 -17.12
CA ARG A 241 -2.83 10.38 -17.47
C ARG A 241 -1.84 9.58 -18.32
N GLN A 242 -1.56 8.32 -17.99
CA GLN A 242 -0.69 7.45 -18.79
C GLN A 242 -1.27 7.22 -20.19
N SER A 243 -2.58 7.05 -20.31
CA SER A 243 -3.26 6.96 -21.61
C SER A 243 -3.06 8.24 -22.43
N ASP A 244 -3.27 9.41 -21.84
CA ASP A 244 -3.07 10.70 -22.51
C ASP A 244 -1.62 10.92 -22.94
N LEU A 245 -0.64 10.62 -22.07
CA LEU A 245 0.78 10.69 -22.38
C LEU A 245 1.16 9.73 -23.53
N SER A 246 0.55 8.54 -23.60
CA SER A 246 0.82 7.61 -24.70
C SER A 246 0.37 8.18 -26.06
N VAL A 247 -0.73 8.92 -26.08
CA VAL A 247 -1.21 9.61 -27.28
C VAL A 247 -0.29 10.79 -27.62
N GLN A 248 0.14 11.55 -26.60
CA GLN A 248 1.09 12.65 -26.77
C GLN A 248 2.42 12.17 -27.35
N ALA A 249 2.99 11.07 -26.86
CA ALA A 249 4.22 10.51 -27.40
C ALA A 249 4.08 10.16 -28.89
N ARG A 250 2.95 9.55 -29.28
CA ARG A 250 2.66 9.24 -30.70
C ARG A 250 2.51 10.49 -31.55
N TYR A 251 1.93 11.56 -31.00
CA TYR A 251 1.82 12.85 -31.67
C TYR A 251 3.22 13.47 -31.87
N GLN A 252 4.06 13.47 -30.84
CA GLN A 252 5.44 13.99 -30.91
C GLN A 252 6.25 13.30 -32.00
N THR A 253 6.24 11.97 -32.06
CA THR A 253 6.87 11.20 -33.15
C THR A 253 6.31 11.59 -34.51
N ALA A 254 4.98 11.73 -34.64
CA ALA A 254 4.36 12.10 -35.91
C ALA A 254 4.72 13.53 -36.38
N THR A 255 5.09 14.42 -35.45
CA THR A 255 5.53 15.79 -35.74
C THR A 255 7.05 15.96 -35.83
N GLY A 256 7.82 14.87 -35.68
CA GLY A 256 9.29 14.89 -35.75
C GLY A 256 10.00 15.30 -34.44
N ASP A 257 9.28 15.31 -33.31
CA ASP A 257 9.84 15.51 -31.96
C ASP A 257 10.17 14.14 -31.33
N ASP A 258 11.17 13.45 -31.89
CA ASP A 258 11.55 12.10 -31.45
C ASP A 258 12.17 12.11 -30.04
N GLU A 259 12.89 13.17 -29.66
CA GLU A 259 13.40 13.36 -28.29
C GLU A 259 12.24 13.48 -27.30
N GLY A 260 11.27 14.37 -27.58
CA GLY A 260 10.10 14.55 -26.74
C GLY A 260 9.27 13.27 -26.62
N ALA A 261 9.09 12.53 -27.71
CA ALA A 261 8.39 11.24 -27.68
C ALA A 261 9.11 10.19 -26.82
N ALA A 262 10.44 10.12 -26.91
CA ALA A 262 11.25 9.20 -26.11
C ALA A 262 11.20 9.54 -24.62
N LEU A 263 11.27 10.83 -24.27
CA LEU A 263 11.13 11.31 -22.90
C LEU A 263 9.73 11.02 -22.34
N THR A 264 8.66 11.28 -23.11
CA THR A 264 7.29 10.98 -22.68
C THR A 264 7.08 9.47 -22.45
N ASN A 265 7.58 8.62 -23.35
CA ASN A 265 7.50 7.15 -23.18
C ASN A 265 8.30 6.65 -21.97
N PHE A 266 9.46 7.29 -21.71
CA PHE A 266 10.24 7.03 -20.50
C PHE A 266 9.46 7.41 -19.25
N ASP A 267 8.85 8.59 -19.20
CA ASP A 267 8.10 9.08 -18.03
C ASP A 267 6.91 8.15 -17.70
N ILE A 268 6.19 7.63 -18.71
CA ILE A 268 5.14 6.61 -18.52
C ILE A 268 5.71 5.35 -17.85
N SER A 269 6.84 4.86 -18.35
CA SER A 269 7.48 3.64 -17.82
C SER A 269 8.02 3.84 -16.40
N ALA A 270 8.60 5.02 -16.14
CA ALA A 270 9.11 5.43 -14.83
C ALA A 270 7.99 5.47 -13.78
N ASP A 271 6.84 6.04 -14.13
CA ASP A 271 5.67 6.08 -13.22
C ASP A 271 5.14 4.68 -12.91
N GLN A 272 5.11 3.78 -13.90
CA GLN A 272 4.74 2.38 -13.67
C GLN A 272 5.70 1.66 -12.72
N GLN A 273 7.01 1.91 -12.83
CA GLN A 273 8.00 1.33 -11.92
C GLN A 273 7.85 1.85 -10.49
N ARG A 274 7.61 3.16 -10.31
CA ARG A 274 7.32 3.77 -8.99
C ARG A 274 6.08 3.14 -8.35
N GLN A 275 5.00 3.02 -9.12
CA GLN A 275 3.75 2.41 -8.66
C GLN A 275 3.96 0.94 -8.26
N GLN A 276 4.62 0.14 -9.10
CA GLN A 276 4.90 -1.26 -8.79
C GLN A 276 5.72 -1.43 -7.51
N LEU A 277 6.73 -0.57 -7.28
CA LEU A 277 7.50 -0.59 -6.04
C LEU A 277 6.59 -0.30 -4.83
N ALA A 278 5.79 0.77 -4.90
CA ALA A 278 4.88 1.14 -3.83
C ALA A 278 3.84 0.04 -3.54
N ASP A 279 3.25 -0.54 -4.59
CA ASP A 279 2.25 -1.60 -4.46
C ASP A 279 2.84 -2.87 -3.84
N ASN A 280 4.04 -3.29 -4.23
CA ASN A 280 4.70 -4.46 -3.65
C ASN A 280 4.95 -4.29 -2.14
N TRP A 281 5.44 -3.12 -1.74
CA TRP A 281 5.70 -2.81 -0.33
C TRP A 281 4.42 -2.68 0.49
N LYS A 282 3.40 -2.04 -0.08
CA LYS A 282 2.09 -1.91 0.53
C LYS A 282 1.37 -3.25 0.67
N ASN A 283 1.49 -4.16 -0.30
CA ASN A 283 0.92 -5.50 -0.21
C ASN A 283 1.56 -6.31 0.92
N PHE A 284 2.85 -6.08 1.21
CA PHE A 284 3.56 -6.77 2.28
C PHE A 284 3.34 -6.15 3.67
N LEU A 285 3.37 -4.82 3.78
CA LEU A 285 3.37 -4.09 5.06
C LEU A 285 2.08 -3.33 5.37
N GLY A 286 1.10 -3.33 4.47
CA GLY A 286 -0.09 -2.49 4.56
C GLY A 286 0.27 -1.00 4.53
N ASP A 287 -0.53 -0.17 5.21
CA ASP A 287 -0.38 1.28 5.20
C ASP A 287 0.91 1.79 5.88
N ALA A 288 1.62 0.95 6.64
CA ALA A 288 2.86 1.32 7.32
C ALA A 288 4.10 1.34 6.40
N TYR A 289 3.98 0.90 5.15
CA TYR A 289 5.11 0.69 4.25
C TYR A 289 5.96 1.95 4.00
N THR A 290 5.34 3.14 4.00
CA THR A 290 6.05 4.41 3.77
C THR A 290 7.00 4.80 4.89
N SER A 291 6.83 4.21 6.08
CA SER A 291 7.73 4.42 7.23
C SER A 291 8.92 3.45 7.24
N GLN A 292 8.93 2.47 6.33
CA GLN A 292 9.97 1.46 6.29
C GLN A 292 11.24 2.00 5.62
N GLN A 293 12.37 1.94 6.34
CA GLN A 293 13.66 2.47 5.85
C GLN A 293 14.10 1.83 4.53
N GLU A 294 13.82 0.54 4.34
CA GLU A 294 14.16 -0.20 3.12
C GLU A 294 13.38 0.31 1.90
N TYR A 295 12.08 0.58 2.05
CA TYR A 295 11.27 1.17 0.98
C TYR A 295 11.79 2.56 0.57
N ILE A 296 12.16 3.39 1.55
CA ILE A 296 12.74 4.72 1.29
C ILE A 296 14.06 4.60 0.51
N SER A 297 14.93 3.66 0.88
CA SER A 297 16.20 3.43 0.18
C SER A 297 15.97 2.96 -1.26
N GLN A 298 15.12 1.95 -1.46
CA GLN A 298 14.82 1.42 -2.79
C GLN A 298 14.15 2.46 -3.70
N SER A 299 13.28 3.31 -3.13
CA SER A 299 12.67 4.42 -3.87
C SER A 299 13.72 5.44 -4.29
N ALA A 300 14.68 5.78 -3.42
CA ALA A 300 15.76 6.68 -3.76
C ALA A 300 16.71 6.11 -4.85
N ASP A 301 17.02 4.83 -4.78
CA ASP A 301 17.84 4.14 -5.79
C ASP A 301 17.11 4.06 -7.15
N LEU A 302 15.80 3.82 -7.12
CA LEU A 302 14.95 3.88 -8.31
C LEU A 302 14.98 5.28 -8.93
N GLU A 303 14.71 6.34 -8.16
CA GLU A 303 14.74 7.72 -8.68
C GLU A 303 16.11 8.12 -9.25
N LYS A 304 17.20 7.67 -8.62
CA LYS A 304 18.56 7.91 -9.11
C LYS A 304 18.79 7.21 -10.46
N THR A 305 18.33 5.97 -10.58
CA THR A 305 18.44 5.19 -11.82
C THR A 305 17.61 5.84 -12.93
N LEU A 306 16.35 6.16 -12.65
CA LEU A 306 15.45 6.86 -13.58
C LEU A 306 16.02 8.21 -14.03
N SER A 307 16.59 8.99 -13.11
CA SER A 307 17.22 10.28 -13.46
C SER A 307 18.42 10.10 -14.40
N ALA A 308 19.24 9.06 -14.19
CA ALA A 308 20.37 8.75 -15.04
C ALA A 308 19.91 8.26 -16.44
N GLU A 309 18.87 7.43 -16.50
CA GLU A 309 18.28 6.97 -17.76
C GLU A 309 17.68 8.13 -18.57
N ARG A 310 16.95 9.03 -17.91
CA ARG A 310 16.41 10.25 -18.54
C ARG A 310 17.51 11.12 -19.11
N LEU A 311 18.58 11.36 -18.34
CA LEU A 311 19.75 12.12 -18.81
C LEU A 311 20.41 11.45 -20.03
N LYS A 312 20.52 10.11 -20.03
CA LYS A 312 21.08 9.36 -21.15
C LYS A 312 20.25 9.51 -22.43
N ILE A 313 18.92 9.54 -22.32
CA ILE A 313 18.02 9.81 -23.46
C ILE A 313 18.33 11.21 -24.03
N GLN A 314 18.40 12.23 -23.18
CA GLN A 314 18.72 13.60 -23.61
C GLN A 314 20.11 13.70 -24.25
N GLN A 315 21.11 13.00 -23.68
CA GLN A 315 22.47 12.94 -24.25
C GLN A 315 22.48 12.27 -25.63
N GLN A 316 21.76 11.16 -25.81
CA GLN A 316 21.70 10.46 -27.09
C GLN A 316 21.17 11.36 -28.21
N TYR A 317 20.11 12.13 -27.96
CA TYR A 317 19.56 13.05 -28.96
C TYR A 317 20.47 14.27 -29.21
N ASN A 318 21.13 14.80 -28.17
CA ASN A 318 22.15 15.83 -28.33
C ASN A 318 23.33 15.34 -29.19
N ASP A 319 23.81 14.12 -28.96
CA ASP A 319 24.92 13.53 -29.73
C ASP A 319 24.52 13.29 -31.19
N GLN A 320 23.29 12.83 -31.44
CA GLN A 320 22.76 12.66 -32.81
C GLN A 320 22.65 13.99 -33.56
N ALA A 321 22.18 15.05 -32.87
CA ALA A 321 22.13 16.39 -33.43
C ALA A 321 23.54 16.91 -33.75
N LEU A 322 24.51 16.67 -32.85
CA LEU A 322 25.90 17.05 -33.04
C LEU A 322 26.56 16.30 -34.21
N GLN A 323 26.42 14.97 -34.27
CA GLN A 323 26.97 14.16 -35.38
C GLN A 323 26.39 14.58 -36.74
N SER A 324 25.10 14.93 -36.78
CA SER A 324 24.47 15.43 -37.99
C SER A 324 25.08 16.77 -38.42
N ALA A 325 25.34 17.67 -37.47
CA ALA A 325 26.00 18.95 -37.73
C ALA A 325 27.47 18.76 -38.15
N GLU A 326 28.22 17.89 -37.49
CA GLU A 326 29.61 17.54 -37.83
C GLU A 326 29.71 16.97 -39.24
N SER A 327 28.79 16.07 -39.63
CA SER A 327 28.76 15.52 -40.98
C SER A 327 28.54 16.60 -42.05
N VAL A 328 27.63 17.55 -41.78
CA VAL A 328 27.39 18.69 -42.67
C VAL A 328 28.62 19.60 -42.73
N MET A 329 29.22 19.95 -41.58
CA MET A 329 30.42 20.80 -41.54
C MET A 329 31.61 20.15 -42.22
N SER A 330 31.88 18.87 -41.96
CA SER A 330 32.93 18.11 -42.61
C SER A 330 32.73 18.04 -44.14
N SER A 331 31.48 17.91 -44.60
CA SER A 331 31.17 17.96 -46.03
C SER A 331 31.45 19.33 -46.66
N LEU A 332 31.21 20.43 -45.92
CA LEU A 332 31.47 21.80 -46.35
C LEU A 332 32.97 22.13 -46.32
N GLU A 333 33.69 21.70 -45.29
CA GLU A 333 35.15 21.84 -45.18
C GLU A 333 35.87 21.08 -46.29
N THR A 334 35.47 19.82 -46.54
CA THR A 334 36.01 19.00 -47.64
C THR A 334 35.79 19.68 -49.00
N TYR A 335 34.60 20.25 -49.21
CA TYR A 335 34.29 21.00 -50.43
C TYR A 335 35.15 22.27 -50.56
N GLY A 336 35.33 23.02 -49.46
CA GLY A 336 36.16 24.24 -49.42
C GLY A 336 37.64 23.96 -49.67
N ALA A 337 38.21 22.93 -49.05
CA ALA A 337 39.62 22.54 -49.23
C ALA A 337 39.88 22.05 -50.66
N GLY A 338 38.94 21.31 -51.25
CA GLY A 338 39.04 20.82 -52.63
C GLY A 338 38.96 21.92 -53.71
N LEU A 339 38.42 23.11 -53.38
CA LEU A 339 38.20 24.18 -54.37
C LEU A 339 39.51 24.69 -54.98
N ALA A 340 40.57 24.85 -54.16
CA ALA A 340 41.87 25.38 -54.60
C ALA A 340 42.61 24.47 -55.58
N THR A 341 42.32 23.16 -55.56
CA THR A 341 42.92 22.13 -56.41
C THR A 341 41.91 21.51 -57.37
N SER A 342 40.76 22.15 -57.57
CA SER A 342 39.71 21.71 -58.50
C SER A 342 39.83 22.40 -59.87
N ASP A 343 39.13 21.88 -60.87
CA ASP A 343 39.00 22.50 -62.19
C ASP A 343 38.35 23.89 -62.15
N ALA A 344 37.66 24.24 -61.06
CA ALA A 344 37.07 25.55 -60.82
C ALA A 344 38.04 26.55 -60.14
N SER A 345 39.25 26.11 -59.79
CA SER A 345 40.27 26.95 -59.16
C SER A 345 40.83 28.00 -60.13
N PRO A 346 41.00 29.26 -59.70
CA PRO A 346 41.70 30.28 -60.51
C PRO A 346 43.23 30.11 -60.51
N LEU A 347 43.77 29.14 -59.77
CA LEU A 347 45.22 28.90 -59.65
C LEU A 347 45.78 28.19 -60.88
N SER A 348 47.05 28.46 -61.20
CA SER A 348 47.77 27.75 -62.27
C SER A 348 48.03 26.28 -61.89
N ALA A 349 48.24 25.40 -62.86
CA ALA A 349 48.54 23.99 -62.60
C ALA A 349 49.79 23.80 -61.70
N ALA A 350 50.78 24.69 -61.82
CA ALA A 350 51.97 24.68 -60.99
C ALA A 350 51.65 25.03 -59.52
N ASP A 351 50.79 26.03 -59.31
CA ASP A 351 50.40 26.48 -57.97
C ASP A 351 49.44 25.48 -57.31
N GLN A 352 48.53 24.86 -58.08
CA GLN A 352 47.67 23.78 -57.59
C GLN A 352 48.48 22.54 -57.16
N TYR A 353 49.48 22.16 -57.95
CA TYR A 353 50.42 21.10 -57.58
C TYR A 353 51.21 21.44 -56.31
N LYS A 354 51.70 22.68 -56.19
CA LYS A 354 52.42 23.14 -55.00
C LYS A 354 51.55 23.06 -53.75
N VAL A 355 50.30 23.54 -53.80
CA VAL A 355 49.34 23.45 -52.69
C VAL A 355 49.07 22.00 -52.32
N ALA A 356 48.82 21.13 -53.29
CA ALA A 356 48.59 19.70 -53.04
C ALA A 356 49.81 19.01 -52.39
N ASN A 357 51.02 19.37 -52.81
CA ASN A 357 52.26 18.83 -52.24
C ASN A 357 52.53 19.36 -50.83
N ASP A 358 52.25 20.63 -50.56
CA ASP A 358 52.42 21.25 -49.24
C ASP A 358 51.42 20.65 -48.24
N ASN A 359 50.15 20.45 -48.64
CA ASN A 359 49.13 19.76 -47.83
C ASN A 359 49.55 18.32 -47.52
N PHE A 360 49.85 17.52 -48.54
CA PHE A 360 50.31 16.14 -48.35
C PHE A 360 51.53 16.04 -47.42
N THR A 361 52.51 16.94 -47.57
CA THR A 361 53.73 16.91 -46.74
C THR A 361 53.44 17.30 -45.28
N THR A 362 52.58 18.30 -45.09
CA THR A 362 52.15 18.77 -43.76
C THR A 362 51.38 17.68 -43.03
N ASP A 363 50.38 17.09 -43.68
CA ASP A 363 49.52 16.07 -43.09
C ASP A 363 50.23 14.73 -42.93
N LEU A 364 51.17 14.37 -43.81
CA LEU A 364 52.03 13.21 -43.61
C LEU A 364 52.89 13.36 -42.36
N THR A 365 53.47 14.54 -42.14
CA THR A 365 54.32 14.80 -40.96
C THR A 365 53.49 14.77 -39.68
N ALA A 366 52.29 15.36 -39.70
CA ALA A 366 51.37 15.34 -38.56
C ALA A 366 50.82 13.93 -38.28
N ALA A 367 50.51 13.15 -39.33
CA ALA A 367 50.07 11.77 -39.25
C ALA A 367 51.17 10.87 -38.65
N GLN A 368 52.42 11.01 -39.10
CA GLN A 368 53.58 10.33 -38.51
C GLN A 368 53.80 10.70 -37.04
N GLY A 369 53.39 11.91 -36.63
CA GLY A 369 53.33 12.36 -35.24
C GLY A 369 52.12 11.86 -34.43
N GLY A 370 51.24 11.06 -35.03
CA GLY A 370 50.07 10.46 -34.37
C GLY A 370 48.79 11.29 -34.40
N SER A 371 48.67 12.27 -35.31
CA SER A 371 47.44 13.06 -35.49
C SER A 371 46.36 12.25 -36.24
N PHE A 372 45.22 12.01 -35.59
CA PHE A 372 44.10 11.28 -36.17
C PHE A 372 43.42 12.06 -37.32
N THR A 373 43.26 13.37 -37.17
CA THR A 373 42.69 14.26 -38.20
C THR A 373 43.57 14.29 -39.46
N ALA A 374 44.89 14.39 -39.29
CA ALA A 374 45.82 14.36 -40.43
C ALA A 374 45.81 13.00 -41.14
N LEU A 375 45.66 11.90 -40.40
CA LEU A 375 45.52 10.56 -40.98
C LEU A 375 44.24 10.40 -41.80
N GLN A 376 43.12 10.99 -41.36
CA GLN A 376 41.88 10.99 -42.13
C GLN A 376 41.99 11.79 -43.44
N ALA A 377 42.65 12.95 -43.40
CA ALA A 377 42.86 13.81 -44.56
C ALA A 377 43.83 13.20 -45.59
N LEU A 378 44.86 12.49 -45.12
CA LEU A 378 46.00 12.05 -45.93
C LEU A 378 45.62 11.18 -47.14
N GLN A 379 44.55 10.38 -47.03
CA GLN A 379 44.06 9.62 -48.18
C GLN A 379 43.60 10.53 -49.32
N GLY A 380 42.88 11.61 -49.00
CA GLY A 380 42.47 12.63 -49.95
C GLY A 380 43.66 13.43 -50.49
N ASP A 381 44.62 13.77 -49.63
CA ASP A 381 45.81 14.53 -50.04
C ASP A 381 46.71 13.73 -50.98
N MET A 382 46.87 12.42 -50.73
CA MET A 382 47.61 11.52 -51.64
C MET A 382 46.96 11.47 -53.02
N GLN A 383 45.63 11.36 -53.09
CA GLN A 383 44.90 11.35 -54.35
C GLN A 383 45.00 12.68 -55.08
N THR A 384 44.85 13.79 -54.34
CA THR A 384 44.91 15.15 -54.88
C THR A 384 46.32 15.49 -55.39
N LEU A 385 47.37 15.14 -54.63
CA LEU A 385 48.76 15.29 -55.05
C LEU A 385 49.05 14.52 -56.34
N LEU A 386 48.62 13.26 -56.46
CA LEU A 386 48.85 12.49 -57.68
C LEU A 386 48.07 13.04 -58.86
N ALA A 387 46.83 13.48 -58.66
CA ALA A 387 46.04 14.11 -59.71
C ALA A 387 46.72 15.40 -60.21
N GLN A 388 47.12 16.29 -59.31
CA GLN A 388 47.75 17.56 -59.67
C GLN A 388 49.18 17.40 -60.19
N SER A 389 49.95 16.44 -59.65
CA SER A 389 51.28 16.10 -60.17
C SER A 389 51.17 15.57 -61.59
N LYS A 390 50.15 14.76 -61.91
CA LYS A 390 49.92 14.29 -63.28
C LYS A 390 49.55 15.43 -64.23
N THR A 391 48.75 16.39 -63.78
CA THR A 391 48.36 17.57 -64.57
C THR A 391 49.55 18.50 -64.85
N PHE A 392 50.42 18.73 -63.85
CA PHE A 392 51.56 19.64 -63.98
C PHE A 392 52.81 18.98 -64.58
N ASN A 393 53.17 17.78 -64.13
CA ASN A 393 54.40 17.07 -64.50
C ASN A 393 54.22 16.01 -65.59
N GLY A 394 52.98 15.67 -65.97
CA GLY A 394 52.69 14.56 -66.89
C GLY A 394 53.09 13.20 -66.31
N SER A 395 53.40 12.22 -67.17
CA SER A 395 53.89 10.89 -66.75
C SER A 395 55.43 10.81 -66.68
N GLY A 396 56.11 11.96 -66.48
CA GLY A 396 57.56 12.05 -66.46
C GLY A 396 58.20 11.60 -65.13
N THR A 397 59.53 11.70 -65.04
CA THR A 397 60.31 11.31 -63.85
C THR A 397 59.85 12.02 -62.57
N ALA A 398 59.40 13.27 -62.66
CA ALA A 398 58.89 14.01 -61.50
C ALA A 398 57.60 13.40 -60.91
N TYR A 399 56.65 13.00 -61.75
CA TYR A 399 55.44 12.29 -61.31
C TYR A 399 55.75 10.92 -60.72
N ALA A 400 56.69 10.17 -61.32
CA ALA A 400 57.13 8.88 -60.78
C ALA A 400 57.71 9.03 -59.35
N ASN A 401 58.49 10.09 -59.11
CA ASN A 401 59.03 10.38 -57.78
C ASN A 401 57.93 10.72 -56.76
N ASP A 402 56.88 11.46 -57.15
CA ASP A 402 55.75 11.75 -56.25
C ASP A 402 54.92 10.50 -55.96
N TYR A 403 54.73 9.63 -56.95
CA TYR A 403 54.08 8.34 -56.75
C TYR A 403 54.85 7.45 -55.77
N ASP A 404 56.17 7.39 -55.89
CA ASP A 404 57.02 6.67 -54.94
C ASP A 404 56.98 7.29 -53.53
N ARG A 405 56.88 8.62 -53.41
CA ARG A 405 56.67 9.31 -52.12
C ARG A 405 55.36 8.91 -51.47
N VAL A 406 54.26 8.82 -52.23
CA VAL A 406 52.96 8.35 -51.73
C VAL A 406 53.05 6.89 -51.26
N LEU A 407 53.72 6.01 -52.00
CA LEU A 407 53.92 4.62 -51.58
C LEU A 407 54.78 4.49 -50.31
N GLN A 408 55.82 5.31 -50.17
CA GLN A 408 56.66 5.33 -48.97
C GLN A 408 55.89 5.86 -47.77
N ALA A 409 55.06 6.89 -47.96
CA ALA A 409 54.15 7.39 -46.94
C ALA A 409 53.24 6.27 -46.42
N MET A 410 52.54 5.54 -47.30
CA MET A 410 51.67 4.43 -46.91
C MET A 410 52.39 3.35 -46.10
N ARG A 411 53.64 3.02 -46.46
CA ARG A 411 54.46 2.06 -45.69
C ARG A 411 54.88 2.59 -44.32
N SER A 412 55.19 3.89 -44.22
CA SER A 412 55.61 4.52 -42.96
C SER A 412 54.48 4.61 -41.93
N LEU A 413 53.24 4.81 -42.39
CA LEU A 413 52.07 4.90 -41.52
C LEU A 413 51.67 3.56 -40.91
N GLY A 414 51.97 2.44 -41.59
CA GLY A 414 51.74 1.08 -41.08
C GLY A 414 52.53 0.73 -39.81
N ASN A 415 53.47 1.58 -39.39
CA ASN A 415 54.31 1.41 -38.20
C ASN A 415 53.95 2.36 -37.04
N ILE A 416 52.85 3.13 -37.13
CA ILE A 416 52.40 4.04 -36.05
C ILE A 416 51.76 3.23 -34.91
N SER A 417 52.11 3.55 -33.66
CA SER A 417 51.54 2.86 -32.48
C SER A 417 50.05 3.19 -32.28
N THR A 418 49.24 2.17 -32.05
CA THR A 418 47.78 2.28 -31.77
C THR A 418 47.46 3.13 -30.54
N ASP A 419 48.39 3.22 -29.58
CA ASP A 419 48.21 3.99 -28.34
C ASP A 419 48.22 5.50 -28.59
N SER A 420 49.10 5.97 -29.48
CA SER A 420 49.16 7.39 -29.89
C SER A 420 47.94 7.84 -30.69
N LEU A 421 47.42 6.93 -31.54
CA LEU A 421 46.18 7.11 -32.31
C LEU A 421 44.96 7.21 -31.39
N THR A 422 44.86 6.31 -30.41
CA THR A 422 43.75 6.26 -29.46
C THR A 422 43.71 7.49 -28.55
N ALA A 423 44.88 7.94 -28.08
CA ALA A 423 44.99 9.15 -27.26
C ALA A 423 44.63 10.43 -28.03
N SER A 424 45.07 10.55 -29.29
CA SER A 424 44.72 11.68 -30.16
C SER A 424 43.24 11.66 -30.57
N ALA A 425 42.67 10.51 -30.92
CA ALA A 425 41.24 10.39 -31.24
C ALA A 425 40.36 10.75 -30.04
N MET A 426 40.75 10.32 -28.83
CA MET A 426 40.06 10.67 -27.59
C MET A 426 40.20 12.16 -27.26
N LYS A 427 41.38 12.75 -27.47
CA LYS A 427 41.62 14.19 -27.31
C LYS A 427 40.83 15.02 -28.33
N GLU A 428 40.71 14.55 -29.57
CA GLU A 428 39.92 15.20 -30.63
C GLU A 428 38.42 15.10 -30.37
N LEU A 429 37.92 13.96 -29.88
CA LEU A 429 36.54 13.80 -29.39
C LEU A 429 36.21 14.80 -28.27
N MET A 430 37.14 15.00 -27.33
CA MET A 430 36.97 15.94 -26.22
C MET A 430 37.12 17.42 -26.65
N LYS A 431 38.00 17.70 -27.62
CA LYS A 431 38.25 19.04 -28.15
C LYS A 431 37.14 19.49 -29.11
N SER A 432 36.70 18.63 -30.03
CA SER A 432 35.54 18.88 -30.92
C SER A 432 34.30 19.21 -30.10
N SER A 433 33.95 18.40 -29.10
CA SER A 433 32.75 18.63 -28.28
C SER A 433 32.73 20.01 -27.61
N THR A 434 33.89 20.57 -27.26
CA THR A 434 34.01 21.83 -26.51
C THR A 434 34.22 23.05 -27.44
N ASP A 435 35.06 22.91 -28.47
CA ASP A 435 35.38 23.98 -29.41
C ASP A 435 34.28 24.16 -30.47
N THR A 436 33.63 23.07 -30.90
CA THR A 436 32.50 23.12 -31.85
C THR A 436 31.25 23.70 -31.19
N LEU A 437 30.99 23.39 -29.90
CA LEU A 437 29.93 24.05 -29.13
C LEU A 437 30.17 25.57 -29.02
N LYS A 438 31.42 25.96 -28.78
CA LYS A 438 31.81 27.36 -28.70
C LYS A 438 31.75 28.07 -30.07
N ALA A 439 32.23 27.44 -31.13
CA ALA A 439 32.22 27.99 -32.48
C ALA A 439 30.80 28.08 -33.05
N THR A 440 29.93 27.11 -32.75
CA THR A 440 28.51 27.12 -33.15
C THR A 440 27.74 28.21 -32.39
N MET A 441 28.04 28.43 -31.10
CA MET A 441 27.51 29.59 -30.36
C MET A 441 28.00 30.91 -30.93
N ASP A 442 29.30 31.04 -31.24
CA ASP A 442 29.88 32.26 -31.80
C ASP A 442 29.34 32.53 -33.24
N GLN A 443 29.10 31.50 -34.05
CA GLN A 443 28.50 31.60 -35.38
C GLN A 443 26.98 31.88 -35.33
N MET A 444 26.22 31.31 -34.39
CA MET A 444 24.80 31.66 -34.20
C MET A 444 24.65 33.13 -33.79
N VAL A 445 25.55 33.64 -32.95
CA VAL A 445 25.55 35.05 -32.55
C VAL A 445 25.88 35.96 -33.75
N ASP A 446 26.83 35.57 -34.61
CA ASP A 446 27.20 36.34 -35.83
C ASP A 446 26.10 36.29 -36.92
N LEU A 447 25.46 35.14 -37.13
CA LEU A 447 24.31 35.00 -38.03
C LEU A 447 23.10 35.80 -37.53
N THR A 448 22.83 35.79 -36.22
CA THR A 448 21.76 36.60 -35.64
C THR A 448 22.05 38.09 -35.82
N GLY A 449 23.31 38.52 -35.69
CA GLY A 449 23.74 39.90 -35.99
C GLY A 449 23.58 40.29 -37.46
N LYS A 450 23.96 39.41 -38.40
CA LYS A 450 23.84 39.64 -39.85
C LYS A 450 22.38 39.69 -40.32
N VAL A 451 21.54 38.77 -39.86
CA VAL A 451 20.10 38.75 -40.15
C VAL A 451 19.41 40.00 -39.60
N LEU A 452 19.76 40.44 -38.38
CA LEU A 452 19.21 41.70 -37.83
C LEU A 452 19.63 42.93 -38.65
N SER A 453 20.84 42.91 -39.24
CA SER A 453 21.35 43.98 -40.09
C SER A 453 20.70 44.00 -41.48
N GLU A 454 20.45 42.83 -42.07
CA GLU A 454 19.74 42.71 -43.35
C GLU A 454 18.26 43.07 -43.22
N ILE A 455 17.59 42.66 -42.14
CA ILE A 455 16.22 43.09 -41.84
C ILE A 455 16.16 44.61 -41.68
N ARG A 456 17.16 45.22 -41.02
CA ARG A 456 17.24 46.68 -40.88
C ARG A 456 17.47 47.35 -42.25
N MET A 457 18.37 46.83 -43.09
CA MET A 457 18.61 47.35 -44.44
C MET A 457 17.41 47.19 -45.39
N GLN A 458 16.68 46.09 -45.30
CA GLN A 458 15.46 45.86 -46.08
C GLN A 458 14.32 46.76 -45.60
N SER A 459 14.18 46.97 -44.29
CA SER A 459 13.21 47.92 -43.75
C SER A 459 13.48 49.36 -44.23
N MET A 460 14.75 49.78 -44.28
CA MET A 460 15.15 51.10 -44.78
C MET A 460 14.92 51.26 -46.29
N LYS A 461 15.22 50.21 -47.09
CA LYS A 461 14.90 50.18 -48.54
C LYS A 461 13.40 50.26 -48.81
N SER A 462 12.57 49.67 -47.95
CA SER A 462 11.11 49.72 -48.08
C SER A 462 10.54 51.13 -47.82
N THR A 463 11.18 51.92 -46.96
CA THR A 463 10.79 53.31 -46.68
C THR A 463 11.30 54.32 -47.72
N THR A 464 12.44 54.09 -48.37
CA THR A 464 12.94 54.96 -49.45
C THR A 464 12.33 54.66 -50.82
N GLY A 465 11.85 53.43 -51.06
CA GLY A 465 11.14 53.06 -52.30
C GLY A 465 9.69 53.57 -52.41
N LYS A 466 9.13 54.17 -51.35
CA LYS A 466 7.78 54.79 -51.35
C LYS A 466 7.80 56.32 -51.34
N ALA A 467 8.97 56.96 -51.38
CA ALA A 467 9.12 58.41 -51.33
C ALA A 467 9.88 58.99 -52.54
N ALA A 468 9.84 58.30 -53.69
CA ALA A 468 10.29 58.79 -54.99
C ALA A 468 9.13 58.77 -55.99
#